data_AF-A0A6G0XBB7-F1
#
_entry.id   AF-A0A6G0XBB7-F1
#
_cell.length_a   1.000
_cell.length_b   1.000
_cell.length_c   1.000
_cell.angle_alpha   90.00
_cell.angle_beta   90.00
_cell.angle_gamma   90.00
#
_symmetry.space_group_name_H-M   'P 1'
#
loop_
_entity.id
_entity.type
_entity.pdbx_description
1 polymer ?
#
loop_
_entity_poly.entity_id
_entity_poly.type
_entity_poly.pdbx_seq_one_letter_code
_entity_poly.pdbx_strand_id
1 'polypeptide(L)'
;MAQVLPTPSELRSLSDACNRLWDLDENRLEPGEHYQINLQRGKKPYEQGDMAPDNLFTSVNPEVFKKKTFQLFIALLDNYERGIGVAETVTKEELKENQEFIDAIAQTKVIKYAHAWLEKNGKFHGDIHAFKRKMHEIWFGLYRREVANDSSGFEHVFIGEVKDGQVSGFHNWIQMYMEEKAGRLDYLGYIKPKQRGRSTLEPDEHEQVITIQFAWEKETKPVSSSLIGVSPEFEMALYTMCFLNGEEANEVQLGPYRVIIKCFAIGRGDRAKIGTSFPEACPLTEDQAATKIQARFRGLKTRTNAPTPVSTTPQPPRPAGNPWGQQPAAAAPAPPRDASNPWGQQAPAAPASRPAGNPWGTQDLQDALPKKQQH
;
A
#
# COMPACT_ATOMS: atom_id res chain seq x y z
N MET A 1 -22.52 -22.88 -4.62
CA MET A 1 -21.44 -22.54 -3.66
C MET A 1 -20.11 -22.80 -4.36
N ALA A 2 -19.19 -21.84 -4.35
CA ALA A 2 -17.87 -22.03 -4.96
C ALA A 2 -17.14 -23.20 -4.28
N GLN A 3 -16.63 -24.15 -5.07
CA GLN A 3 -15.78 -25.22 -4.52
C GLN A 3 -14.47 -24.62 -3.99
N VAL A 4 -14.07 -25.06 -2.80
CA VAL A 4 -12.84 -24.64 -2.08
C VAL A 4 -11.63 -25.49 -2.49
N LEU A 5 -11.83 -26.53 -3.29
CA LEU A 5 -10.74 -27.38 -3.77
C LEU A 5 -10.14 -26.83 -5.06
N PRO A 6 -8.81 -26.84 -5.23
CA PRO A 6 -8.16 -26.43 -6.45
C PRO A 6 -8.54 -27.30 -7.65
N THR A 7 -8.77 -26.66 -8.79
CA THR A 7 -8.98 -27.31 -10.09
C THR A 7 -7.65 -27.76 -10.71
N PRO A 8 -7.65 -28.64 -11.74
CA PRO A 8 -6.41 -29.05 -12.40
C PRO A 8 -5.62 -27.92 -13.07
N SER A 9 -6.27 -26.84 -13.54
CA SER A 9 -5.56 -25.67 -14.06
C SER A 9 -4.89 -24.88 -12.94
N GLU A 10 -5.62 -24.64 -11.84
CA GLU A 10 -5.11 -23.96 -10.66
C GLU A 10 -3.94 -24.70 -10.01
N LEU A 11 -3.94 -26.04 -10.02
CA LEU A 11 -2.80 -26.83 -9.53
C LEU A 11 -1.55 -26.66 -10.41
N ARG A 12 -1.71 -26.39 -11.71
CA ARG A 12 -0.58 -26.23 -12.65
C ARG A 12 -0.08 -24.79 -12.78
N SER A 13 -0.83 -23.81 -12.28
CA SER A 13 -0.53 -22.38 -12.43
C SER A 13 -0.71 -21.68 -11.08
N LEU A 14 0.41 -21.22 -10.50
CA LEU A 14 0.36 -20.39 -9.29
C LEU A 14 -0.49 -19.13 -9.54
N SER A 15 -0.37 -18.54 -10.72
CA SER A 15 -1.17 -17.37 -11.11
C SER A 15 -2.68 -17.67 -11.09
N ASP A 16 -3.12 -18.82 -11.61
CA ASP A 16 -4.54 -19.20 -11.60
C ASP A 16 -5.02 -19.44 -10.16
N ALA A 17 -4.18 -20.04 -9.32
CA ALA A 17 -4.49 -20.28 -7.92
C ALA A 17 -4.57 -18.97 -7.09
N CYS A 18 -3.66 -18.03 -7.32
CA CYS A 18 -3.70 -16.70 -6.70
C CYS A 18 -4.91 -15.89 -7.19
N ASN A 19 -5.27 -16.00 -8.48
CA ASN A 19 -6.50 -15.41 -8.99
C ASN A 19 -7.73 -16.06 -8.34
N ARG A 20 -7.67 -17.36 -8.05
CA ARG A 20 -8.73 -18.05 -7.32
C ARG A 20 -8.85 -17.58 -5.87
N LEU A 21 -7.74 -17.28 -5.18
CA LEU A 21 -7.79 -16.66 -3.85
C LEU A 21 -8.56 -15.34 -3.89
N TRP A 22 -8.38 -14.55 -4.96
CA TRP A 22 -9.11 -13.29 -5.14
C TRP A 22 -10.61 -13.55 -5.19
N ASP A 23 -11.07 -14.51 -5.98
CA ASP A 23 -12.51 -14.84 -6.04
C ASP A 23 -13.08 -15.39 -4.73
N LEU A 24 -12.23 -15.98 -3.88
CA LEU A 24 -12.62 -16.59 -2.61
C LEU A 24 -12.56 -15.62 -1.41
N ASP A 25 -12.04 -14.41 -1.58
CA ASP A 25 -11.94 -13.40 -0.53
C ASP A 25 -13.30 -12.74 -0.25
N GLU A 26 -14.17 -13.45 0.46
CA GLU A 26 -15.51 -13.01 0.84
C GLU A 26 -15.51 -11.79 1.76
N ASN A 27 -14.37 -11.51 2.41
CA ASN A 27 -14.24 -10.39 3.32
C ASN A 27 -13.62 -9.14 2.68
N ARG A 28 -13.17 -9.23 1.41
CA ARG A 28 -12.71 -8.08 0.62
C ARG A 28 -13.75 -6.97 0.60
N LEU A 29 -13.25 -5.75 0.61
CA LEU A 29 -14.02 -4.53 0.53
C LEU A 29 -14.12 -4.04 -0.92
N GLU A 30 -15.31 -3.57 -1.26
CA GLU A 30 -15.57 -2.92 -2.55
C GLU A 30 -15.35 -1.40 -2.46
N PRO A 31 -14.53 -0.81 -3.35
CA PRO A 31 -14.33 0.64 -3.41
C PRO A 31 -15.63 1.36 -3.75
N GLY A 32 -15.85 2.53 -3.14
CA GLY A 32 -17.07 3.32 -3.31
C GLY A 32 -18.24 2.86 -2.44
N GLU A 33 -18.24 1.61 -1.99
CA GLU A 33 -19.26 1.07 -1.07
C GLU A 33 -18.75 0.98 0.37
N HIS A 34 -17.60 0.30 0.55
CA HIS A 34 -17.05 0.01 1.87
C HIS A 34 -15.96 0.99 2.29
N TYR A 35 -15.27 1.59 1.33
CA TYR A 35 -14.25 2.60 1.59
C TYR A 35 -14.15 3.56 0.40
N GLN A 36 -13.58 4.74 0.66
CA GLN A 36 -13.24 5.73 -0.35
C GLN A 36 -11.82 6.22 -0.10
N ILE A 37 -11.06 6.39 -1.18
CA ILE A 37 -9.72 6.97 -1.17
C ILE A 37 -9.67 8.23 -2.02
N ASN A 38 -8.75 9.13 -1.69
CA ASN A 38 -8.44 10.34 -2.43
C ASN A 38 -6.99 10.27 -2.93
N LEU A 39 -6.82 9.87 -4.20
CA LEU A 39 -5.49 9.71 -4.82
C LEU A 39 -4.77 11.04 -5.09
N GLN A 40 -5.51 12.15 -5.07
CA GLN A 40 -4.98 13.51 -5.24
C GLN A 40 -4.10 13.62 -6.50
N ARG A 41 -3.00 14.39 -6.44
CA ARG A 41 -2.17 14.61 -7.63
C ARG A 41 -1.13 13.50 -7.76
N GLY A 42 -1.25 12.73 -8.84
CA GLY A 42 -0.26 11.71 -9.14
C GLY A 42 1.13 12.29 -9.46
N LYS A 43 2.17 11.59 -9.00
CA LYS A 43 3.60 11.92 -9.11
C LYS A 43 4.44 10.74 -9.60
N LYS A 44 5.71 10.98 -9.88
CA LYS A 44 6.71 9.96 -10.26
C LYS A 44 7.49 9.50 -9.03
N PRO A 45 8.07 8.28 -9.06
CA PRO A 45 8.79 7.71 -7.91
C PRO A 45 9.97 8.55 -7.39
N TYR A 46 10.61 9.34 -8.25
CA TYR A 46 11.78 10.15 -7.90
C TYR A 46 11.43 11.60 -7.54
N GLU A 47 10.16 12.00 -7.67
CA GLU A 47 9.74 13.36 -7.32
C GLU A 47 9.66 13.49 -5.80
N GLN A 48 10.47 14.39 -5.24
CA GLN A 48 10.44 14.73 -3.82
C GLN A 48 9.42 15.85 -3.59
N GLY A 49 8.74 15.82 -2.45
CA GLY A 49 7.74 16.82 -2.06
C GLY A 49 6.31 16.31 -1.99
N ASP A 50 5.52 16.93 -1.15
CA ASP A 50 4.12 16.61 -0.93
C ASP A 50 3.27 17.02 -2.15
N MET A 51 2.54 16.04 -2.71
CA MET A 51 1.59 16.20 -3.81
C MET A 51 0.17 15.80 -3.40
N ALA A 52 -0.03 15.55 -2.10
CA ALA A 52 -1.25 15.07 -1.50
C ALA A 52 -1.48 15.75 -0.14
N PRO A 53 -1.93 17.02 -0.12
CA PRO A 53 -2.14 17.76 1.13
C PRO A 53 -3.25 17.21 2.04
N ASP A 54 -4.06 16.25 1.57
CA ASP A 54 -5.12 15.60 2.33
C ASP A 54 -4.77 14.11 2.61
N ASN A 55 -5.54 13.47 3.49
CA ASN A 55 -5.43 12.03 3.75
C ASN A 55 -5.75 11.17 2.51
N LEU A 56 -5.11 10.00 2.40
CA LEU A 56 -5.44 8.97 1.41
C LEU A 56 -6.84 8.40 1.65
N PHE A 57 -7.16 7.99 2.87
CA PHE A 57 -8.47 7.41 3.20
C PHE A 57 -9.45 8.50 3.60
N THR A 58 -10.42 8.78 2.74
CA THR A 58 -11.51 9.73 3.06
C THR A 58 -12.58 9.08 3.91
N SER A 59 -12.85 7.79 3.68
CA SER A 59 -13.72 7.00 4.55
C SER A 59 -13.43 5.51 4.49
N VAL A 60 -13.62 4.80 5.61
CA VAL A 60 -13.75 3.35 5.67
C VAL A 60 -14.95 3.06 6.56
N ASN A 61 -15.88 2.23 6.08
CA ASN A 61 -17.09 1.87 6.81
C ASN A 61 -16.70 1.19 8.15
N PRO A 62 -17.08 1.76 9.31
CA PRO A 62 -16.71 1.20 10.62
C PRO A 62 -17.20 -0.23 10.86
N GLU A 63 -18.28 -0.66 10.20
CA GLU A 63 -18.80 -2.04 10.31
C GLU A 63 -17.81 -3.08 9.79
N VAL A 64 -16.89 -2.69 8.89
CA VAL A 64 -15.81 -3.57 8.42
C VAL A 64 -14.94 -4.03 9.57
N PHE A 65 -14.59 -3.12 10.48
CA PHE A 65 -13.76 -3.43 11.64
C PHE A 65 -14.50 -4.24 12.70
N LYS A 66 -15.79 -4.52 12.52
CA LYS A 66 -16.52 -5.50 13.35
C LYS A 66 -16.41 -6.93 12.82
N LYS A 67 -15.92 -7.14 11.59
CA LYS A 67 -15.64 -8.50 11.09
C LYS A 67 -14.56 -9.16 11.95
N LYS A 68 -14.77 -10.43 12.31
CA LYS A 68 -13.91 -11.16 13.26
C LYS A 68 -12.42 -11.15 12.86
N THR A 69 -12.10 -11.43 11.59
CA THR A 69 -10.71 -11.50 11.13
C THR A 69 -10.03 -10.12 11.13
N PHE A 70 -10.78 -9.05 10.84
CA PHE A 70 -10.30 -7.68 10.93
C PHE A 70 -10.04 -7.25 12.37
N GLN A 71 -10.97 -7.52 13.30
CA GLN A 71 -10.78 -7.21 14.73
C GLN A 71 -9.52 -7.85 15.28
N LEU A 72 -9.36 -9.15 15.03
CA LEU A 72 -8.20 -9.91 15.51
C LEU A 72 -6.91 -9.42 14.86
N PHE A 73 -6.93 -9.10 13.56
CA PHE A 73 -5.76 -8.53 12.89
C PHE A 73 -5.36 -7.18 13.48
N ILE A 74 -6.31 -6.28 13.75
CA ILE A 74 -6.02 -4.97 14.33
C ILE A 74 -5.43 -5.11 15.74
N ALA A 75 -5.94 -6.05 16.54
CA ALA A 75 -5.39 -6.40 17.85
C ALA A 75 -4.02 -7.09 17.80
N LEU A 76 -3.48 -7.36 16.61
CA LEU A 76 -2.07 -7.74 16.46
C LEU A 76 -1.19 -6.54 16.13
N LEU A 77 -1.75 -5.47 15.53
CA LEU A 77 -0.97 -4.30 15.12
C LEU A 77 -0.56 -3.43 16.32
N ASP A 78 -1.34 -3.45 17.40
CA ASP A 78 -1.09 -2.66 18.62
C ASP A 78 -0.03 -3.26 19.55
N ASN A 79 0.40 -4.49 19.31
CA ASN A 79 1.37 -5.19 20.14
C ASN A 79 2.84 -4.81 19.87
N TYR A 80 3.14 -4.07 18.80
CA TYR A 80 4.51 -3.95 18.30
C TYR A 80 5.04 -2.52 18.31
N GLU A 81 6.32 -2.37 18.64
CA GLU A 81 7.06 -1.11 18.60
C GLU A 81 7.75 -0.90 17.24
N ARG A 82 7.87 0.35 16.83
CA ARG A 82 8.42 0.76 15.52
C ARG A 82 9.93 0.48 15.34
N GLY A 83 10.68 0.45 16.44
CA GLY A 83 12.13 0.39 16.44
C GLY A 83 12.65 -1.06 16.43
N ILE A 84 13.69 -1.31 15.63
CA ILE A 84 14.40 -2.59 15.63
C ILE A 84 15.40 -2.68 16.80
N GLY A 85 15.75 -3.90 17.20
CA GLY A 85 16.88 -4.15 18.10
C GLY A 85 16.56 -4.15 19.60
N VAL A 86 15.28 -4.06 19.97
CA VAL A 86 14.82 -4.39 21.33
C VAL A 86 14.34 -5.84 21.32
N ALA A 87 14.82 -6.65 22.26
CA ALA A 87 14.33 -8.01 22.38
C ALA A 87 12.84 -7.97 22.76
N GLU A 88 11.97 -8.48 21.89
CA GLU A 88 10.55 -8.53 22.15
C GLU A 88 10.26 -9.50 23.28
N THR A 89 9.60 -9.01 24.33
CA THR A 89 9.09 -9.89 25.39
C THR A 89 7.70 -10.31 24.99
N VAL A 90 7.59 -11.46 24.33
CA VAL A 90 6.27 -11.94 23.90
C VAL A 90 5.41 -12.30 25.11
N THR A 91 4.32 -11.57 25.29
CA THR A 91 3.40 -11.76 26.42
C THR A 91 2.50 -12.98 26.20
N LYS A 92 1.84 -13.47 27.27
CA LYS A 92 0.89 -14.59 27.12
C LYS A 92 -0.34 -14.15 26.32
N GLU A 93 -0.67 -12.87 26.44
CA GLU A 93 -1.75 -12.19 25.77
C GLU A 93 -1.48 -12.13 24.26
N GLU A 94 -0.28 -11.70 23.84
CA GLU A 94 0.15 -11.72 22.43
C GLU A 94 0.14 -13.13 21.82
N LEU A 95 0.64 -14.14 22.55
CA LEU A 95 0.56 -15.53 22.08
C LEU A 95 -0.89 -15.99 21.87
N LYS A 96 -1.80 -15.54 22.73
CA LYS A 96 -3.22 -15.85 22.62
C LYS A 96 -3.85 -15.14 21.42
N GLU A 97 -3.54 -13.86 21.21
CA GLU A 97 -4.03 -13.09 20.06
C GLU A 97 -3.53 -13.68 18.74
N ASN A 98 -2.25 -14.08 18.66
CA ASN A 98 -1.67 -14.79 17.52
C ASN A 98 -2.45 -16.09 17.21
N GLN A 99 -2.73 -16.89 18.23
CA GLN A 99 -3.48 -18.14 18.09
C GLN A 99 -4.92 -17.88 17.65
N GLU A 100 -5.61 -16.92 18.25
CA GLU A 100 -6.99 -16.56 17.92
C GLU A 100 -7.12 -16.06 16.48
N PHE A 101 -6.18 -15.25 16.01
CA PHE A 101 -6.13 -14.79 14.63
C PHE A 101 -5.94 -15.96 13.64
N ILE A 102 -4.94 -16.81 13.85
CA ILE A 102 -4.70 -18.01 13.02
C ILE A 102 -5.94 -18.92 12.99
N ASP A 103 -6.60 -19.11 14.14
CA ASP A 103 -7.81 -19.92 14.28
C ASP A 103 -8.99 -19.33 13.52
N ALA A 104 -9.13 -18.01 13.50
CA ALA A 104 -10.19 -17.32 12.78
C ALA A 104 -9.97 -17.40 11.27
N ILE A 105 -8.77 -17.06 10.79
CA ILE A 105 -8.49 -17.07 9.34
C ILE A 105 -8.53 -18.48 8.76
N ALA A 106 -8.16 -19.51 9.52
CA ALA A 106 -8.23 -20.92 9.08
C ALA A 106 -9.65 -21.40 8.75
N GLN A 107 -10.68 -20.69 9.19
CA GLN A 107 -12.07 -21.02 8.88
C GLN A 107 -12.52 -20.46 7.52
N THR A 108 -11.78 -19.50 6.96
CA THR A 108 -12.12 -18.81 5.71
C THR A 108 -11.88 -19.71 4.49
N LYS A 109 -12.59 -19.43 3.39
CA LYS A 109 -12.40 -20.19 2.13
C LYS A 109 -11.01 -20.00 1.55
N VAL A 110 -10.46 -18.79 1.67
CA VAL A 110 -9.14 -18.41 1.19
C VAL A 110 -8.05 -19.29 1.81
N ILE A 111 -8.01 -19.40 3.15
CA ILE A 111 -6.98 -20.20 3.84
C ILE A 111 -7.16 -21.69 3.60
N LYS A 112 -8.41 -22.19 3.58
CA LYS A 112 -8.70 -23.59 3.26
C LYS A 112 -8.26 -23.94 1.83
N TYR A 113 -8.48 -23.04 0.89
CA TYR A 113 -8.02 -23.21 -0.49
C TYR A 113 -6.49 -23.23 -0.56
N ALA A 114 -5.82 -22.28 0.10
CA ALA A 114 -4.36 -22.21 0.14
C ALA A 114 -3.74 -23.50 0.72
N HIS A 115 -4.29 -24.00 1.84
CA HIS A 115 -3.90 -25.29 2.42
C HIS A 115 -4.03 -26.43 1.41
N ALA A 116 -5.20 -26.55 0.77
CA ALA A 116 -5.45 -27.61 -0.21
C ALA A 116 -4.54 -27.51 -1.45
N TRP A 117 -4.23 -26.30 -1.91
CA TRP A 117 -3.31 -26.08 -3.03
C TRP A 117 -1.88 -26.48 -2.68
N LEU A 118 -1.41 -26.09 -1.49
CA LEU A 118 -0.06 -26.42 -1.01
C LEU A 118 0.10 -27.92 -0.78
N GLU A 119 -0.91 -28.58 -0.22
CA GLU A 119 -0.90 -30.02 0.00
C GLU A 119 -0.85 -30.80 -1.33
N LYS A 120 -1.73 -30.46 -2.28
CA LYS A 120 -1.80 -31.14 -3.57
C LYS A 120 -0.58 -30.91 -4.46
N ASN A 121 0.14 -29.80 -4.27
CA ASN A 121 1.39 -29.52 -4.97
C ASN A 121 2.64 -30.04 -4.24
N GLY A 122 2.48 -30.77 -3.12
CA GLY A 122 3.60 -31.30 -2.35
C GLY A 122 4.49 -30.21 -1.72
N LYS A 123 3.96 -28.99 -1.55
CA LYS A 123 4.63 -27.87 -0.89
C LYS A 123 4.42 -27.88 0.63
N PHE A 124 3.42 -28.62 1.09
CA PHE A 124 3.10 -28.85 2.49
C PHE A 124 2.52 -30.25 2.68
N HIS A 125 2.68 -30.83 3.86
CA HIS A 125 2.05 -32.11 4.23
C HIS A 125 1.43 -32.01 5.60
N GLY A 126 0.16 -32.41 5.72
CA GLY A 126 -0.56 -32.46 6.99
C GLY A 126 -1.95 -31.86 6.91
N ASP A 127 -2.72 -32.08 7.97
CA ASP A 127 -4.07 -31.54 8.11
C ASP A 127 -4.07 -30.03 8.41
N ILE A 128 -5.26 -29.45 8.52
CA ILE A 128 -5.42 -28.03 8.84
C ILE A 128 -4.81 -27.65 10.19
N HIS A 129 -4.75 -28.56 11.16
CA HIS A 129 -4.10 -28.31 12.45
C HIS A 129 -2.58 -28.19 12.29
N ALA A 130 -1.96 -29.05 11.49
CA ALA A 130 -0.55 -28.92 11.10
C ALA A 130 -0.30 -27.64 10.31
N PHE A 131 -1.21 -27.27 9.41
CA PHE A 131 -1.08 -26.06 8.61
C PHE A 131 -1.14 -24.80 9.49
N LYS A 132 -2.06 -24.73 10.46
CA LYS A 132 -2.12 -23.65 11.45
C LYS A 132 -0.80 -23.50 12.21
N ARG A 133 -0.19 -24.61 12.66
CA ARG A 133 1.14 -24.57 13.30
C ARG A 133 2.21 -24.05 12.36
N LYS A 134 2.17 -24.47 11.08
CA LYS A 134 3.14 -24.00 10.08
C LYS A 134 2.99 -22.51 9.79
N MET A 135 1.76 -22.03 9.65
CA MET A 135 1.49 -20.59 9.51
C MET A 135 1.99 -19.83 10.74
N HIS A 136 1.72 -20.32 11.95
CA HIS A 136 2.24 -19.70 13.16
C HIS A 136 3.78 -19.63 13.17
N GLU A 137 4.47 -20.69 12.74
CA GLU A 137 5.94 -20.69 12.64
C GLU A 137 6.47 -19.68 11.61
N ILE A 138 5.84 -19.61 10.43
CA ILE A 138 6.25 -18.72 9.34
C ILE A 138 6.07 -17.26 9.73
N TRP A 139 4.92 -16.93 10.33
CA TRP A 139 4.49 -15.54 10.55
C TRP A 139 4.89 -15.01 11.93
N PHE A 140 4.67 -15.78 12.99
CA PHE A 140 4.87 -15.34 14.39
C PHE A 140 6.10 -15.97 15.04
N GLY A 141 6.83 -16.85 14.33
CA GLY A 141 8.05 -17.42 14.86
C GLY A 141 9.15 -16.36 14.92
N LEU A 142 9.54 -15.92 16.12
CA LEU A 142 10.62 -14.93 16.28
C LEU A 142 11.94 -15.43 15.67
N TYR A 143 12.61 -14.57 14.92
CA TYR A 143 13.96 -14.79 14.41
C TYR A 143 14.87 -13.63 14.79
N ARG A 144 16.18 -13.80 14.55
CA ARG A 144 17.19 -12.80 14.85
C ARG A 144 17.49 -11.96 13.61
N ARG A 145 17.39 -10.64 13.71
CA ARG A 145 17.89 -9.68 12.71
C ARG A 145 19.05 -8.85 13.25
N GLU A 146 18.93 -8.31 14.46
CA GLU A 146 20.01 -7.61 15.18
C GLU A 146 20.31 -8.31 16.50
N VAL A 147 19.27 -8.50 17.32
CA VAL A 147 19.29 -9.22 18.59
C VAL A 147 18.57 -10.58 18.44
N ALA A 148 18.91 -11.56 19.28
CA ALA A 148 18.21 -12.84 19.24
C ALA A 148 16.71 -12.67 19.51
N ASN A 149 15.86 -13.16 18.61
CA ASN A 149 14.39 -13.12 18.71
C ASN A 149 13.81 -11.71 18.79
N ASP A 150 14.21 -10.84 17.86
CA ASP A 150 13.85 -9.43 17.84
C ASP A 150 12.84 -9.06 16.75
N SER A 151 12.43 -10.00 15.90
CA SER A 151 11.38 -9.74 14.92
C SER A 151 10.66 -10.99 14.42
N SER A 152 9.43 -10.81 13.94
CA SER A 152 8.63 -11.83 13.25
C SER A 152 8.32 -11.47 11.79
N GLY A 153 7.79 -12.44 11.04
CA GLY A 153 7.37 -12.21 9.66
C GLY A 153 6.11 -11.34 9.58
N PHE A 154 5.25 -11.42 10.61
CA PHE A 154 4.04 -10.62 10.73
C PHE A 154 4.37 -9.14 10.85
N GLU A 155 5.21 -8.75 11.82
CA GLU A 155 5.67 -7.36 11.98
C GLU A 155 6.22 -6.82 10.67
N HIS A 156 7.17 -7.53 10.08
CA HIS A 156 7.91 -6.99 8.96
C HIS A 156 7.06 -6.83 7.69
N VAL A 157 6.08 -7.71 7.47
CA VAL A 157 5.18 -7.63 6.32
C VAL A 157 4.05 -6.63 6.54
N PHE A 158 3.38 -6.69 7.70
CA PHE A 158 2.13 -5.97 7.94
C PHE A 158 2.30 -4.64 8.65
N ILE A 159 3.24 -4.55 9.60
CA ILE A 159 3.45 -3.34 10.42
C ILE A 159 4.53 -2.45 9.78
N GLY A 160 5.65 -3.07 9.43
CA GLY A 160 6.87 -2.42 9.00
C GLY A 160 7.69 -1.86 10.16
N GLU A 161 8.90 -1.44 9.83
CA GLU A 161 9.93 -1.04 10.78
C GLU A 161 10.72 0.15 10.23
N VAL A 162 11.40 0.89 11.12
CA VAL A 162 12.42 1.85 10.69
C VAL A 162 13.80 1.28 10.93
N LYS A 163 14.58 1.22 9.86
CA LYS A 163 15.99 0.86 9.89
C LYS A 163 16.81 1.93 9.19
N ASP A 164 17.85 2.43 9.87
CA ASP A 164 18.79 3.43 9.32
C ASP A 164 18.10 4.68 8.71
N GLY A 165 17.02 5.16 9.33
CA GLY A 165 16.22 6.28 8.81
C GLY A 165 15.41 5.96 7.56
N GLN A 166 15.12 4.68 7.32
CA GLN A 166 14.31 4.23 6.20
C GLN A 166 13.20 3.30 6.69
N VAL A 167 12.00 3.50 6.15
CA VAL A 167 10.87 2.61 6.39
C VAL A 167 11.02 1.36 5.53
N SER A 168 11.09 0.19 6.17
CA SER A 168 11.05 -1.13 5.52
C SER A 168 9.76 -1.85 5.88
N GLY A 169 9.23 -2.68 4.98
CA GLY A 169 7.91 -3.29 5.19
C GLY A 169 6.81 -2.23 5.09
N PHE A 170 5.72 -2.34 5.87
CA PHE A 170 4.61 -1.38 5.86
C PHE A 170 3.91 -1.27 4.49
N HIS A 171 3.30 -2.36 4.03
CA HIS A 171 2.54 -2.40 2.77
C HIS A 171 1.03 -2.60 2.96
N ASN A 172 0.60 -2.96 4.17
CA ASN A 172 -0.78 -3.32 4.44
C ASN A 172 -1.68 -2.09 4.60
N TRP A 173 -2.82 -2.12 3.92
CA TRP A 173 -3.73 -0.97 3.89
C TRP A 173 -4.45 -0.72 5.22
N ILE A 174 -4.67 -1.75 6.04
CA ILE A 174 -5.31 -1.61 7.36
C ILE A 174 -4.35 -0.86 8.28
N GLN A 175 -3.07 -1.27 8.30
CA GLN A 175 -2.03 -0.54 9.03
C GLN A 175 -1.90 0.90 8.53
N MET A 176 -1.91 1.13 7.21
CA MET A 176 -1.86 2.48 6.65
C MET A 176 -3.02 3.34 7.13
N TYR A 177 -4.24 2.80 7.10
CA TYR A 177 -5.42 3.49 7.58
C TYR A 177 -5.35 3.82 9.08
N MET A 178 -4.88 2.88 9.91
CA MET A 178 -4.76 3.10 11.36
C MET A 178 -3.71 4.17 11.68
N GLU A 179 -2.55 4.12 11.03
CA GLU A 179 -1.46 5.10 11.23
C GLU A 179 -1.82 6.48 10.69
N GLU A 180 -2.53 6.56 9.56
CA GLU A 180 -3.02 7.83 9.01
C GLU A 180 -4.09 8.45 9.92
N LYS A 181 -5.02 7.64 10.42
CA LYS A 181 -6.04 8.08 11.38
C LYS A 181 -5.43 8.59 12.69
N ALA A 182 -4.35 7.96 13.15
CA ALA A 182 -3.58 8.39 14.31
C ALA A 182 -2.70 9.62 14.06
N GLY A 183 -2.64 10.14 12.82
CA GLY A 183 -1.80 11.27 12.43
C GLY A 183 -0.30 10.97 12.41
N ARG A 184 0.07 9.68 12.37
CA ARG A 184 1.47 9.22 12.28
C ARG A 184 1.90 8.92 10.84
N LEU A 185 0.97 8.65 9.94
CA LEU A 185 1.26 8.52 8.51
C LEU A 185 0.84 9.79 7.77
N ASP A 186 1.74 10.31 6.96
CA ASP A 186 1.55 11.45 6.07
C ASP A 186 1.63 10.97 4.62
N TYR A 187 0.50 10.99 3.91
CA TYR A 187 0.41 10.53 2.53
C TYR A 187 0.95 11.60 1.57
N LEU A 188 2.00 11.27 0.79
CA LEU A 188 2.74 12.24 -0.03
C LEU A 188 2.39 12.18 -1.53
N GLY A 189 1.54 11.23 -1.94
CA GLY A 189 0.97 11.18 -3.28
C GLY A 189 1.01 9.83 -3.99
N TYR A 190 0.16 9.73 -5.01
CA TYR A 190 -0.04 8.53 -5.83
C TYR A 190 1.02 8.41 -6.93
N ILE A 191 1.67 7.25 -7.02
CA ILE A 191 2.56 6.93 -8.13
C ILE A 191 1.74 6.30 -9.25
N LYS A 192 1.61 7.02 -10.37
CA LYS A 192 0.77 6.59 -11.48
C LYS A 192 1.23 5.23 -12.03
N PRO A 193 0.33 4.24 -12.15
CA PRO A 193 0.70 2.90 -12.55
C PRO A 193 1.05 2.88 -14.03
N LYS A 194 1.92 1.93 -14.40
CA LYS A 194 2.26 1.71 -15.81
C LYS A 194 1.06 1.14 -16.57
N GLN A 195 0.22 0.37 -15.90
CA GLN A 195 -0.99 -0.27 -16.41
C GLN A 195 -2.06 -0.25 -15.30
N ARG A 196 -3.31 -0.01 -15.68
CA ARG A 196 -4.47 -0.18 -14.80
C ARG A 196 -4.96 -1.63 -14.86
N GLY A 197 -5.44 -2.15 -13.74
CA GLY A 197 -6.13 -3.44 -13.74
C GLY A 197 -7.56 -3.30 -14.25
N ARG A 198 -8.26 -2.26 -13.78
CA ARG A 198 -9.66 -2.01 -14.11
C ARG A 198 -9.84 -1.22 -15.41
N SER A 199 -11.09 -1.10 -15.85
CA SER A 199 -11.44 -0.36 -17.05
C SER A 199 -11.04 1.11 -16.93
N THR A 200 -10.58 1.72 -18.03
CA THR A 200 -10.29 3.16 -18.07
C THR A 200 -11.55 4.03 -17.90
N LEU A 201 -12.73 3.42 -17.92
CA LEU A 201 -14.01 4.08 -17.64
C LEU A 201 -14.33 4.14 -16.14
N GLU A 202 -13.67 3.32 -15.31
CA GLU A 202 -13.82 3.36 -13.86
C GLU A 202 -12.86 4.40 -13.25
N PRO A 203 -13.24 5.05 -12.13
CA PRO A 203 -12.35 5.94 -11.39
C PRO A 203 -11.01 5.27 -11.02
N ASP A 204 -9.92 6.04 -11.00
CA ASP A 204 -8.61 5.52 -10.57
C ASP A 204 -8.65 5.12 -9.08
N GLU A 205 -9.51 5.77 -8.29
CA GLU A 205 -9.78 5.51 -6.87
C GLU A 205 -10.40 4.12 -6.62
N HIS A 206 -10.88 3.45 -7.67
CA HIS A 206 -11.39 2.08 -7.57
C HIS A 206 -10.30 1.02 -7.79
N GLU A 207 -9.07 1.42 -8.15
CA GLU A 207 -7.95 0.49 -8.20
C GLU A 207 -7.64 -0.04 -6.79
N GLN A 208 -7.46 -1.35 -6.69
CA GLN A 208 -7.14 -2.05 -5.44
C GLN A 208 -5.67 -2.47 -5.37
N VAL A 209 -4.89 -2.14 -6.40
CA VAL A 209 -3.43 -2.20 -6.37
C VAL A 209 -2.94 -0.79 -6.68
N ILE A 210 -2.46 -0.09 -5.66
CA ILE A 210 -1.95 1.27 -5.81
C ILE A 210 -0.50 1.34 -5.36
N THR A 211 0.24 2.26 -5.98
CA THR A 211 1.60 2.59 -5.55
C THR A 211 1.57 4.01 -4.98
N ILE A 212 2.06 4.19 -3.77
CA ILE A 212 2.04 5.46 -3.05
C ILE A 212 3.41 5.80 -2.48
N GLN A 213 3.60 7.08 -2.20
CA GLN A 213 4.66 7.58 -1.33
C GLN A 213 4.03 8.09 -0.04
N PHE A 214 4.66 7.85 1.10
CA PHE A 214 4.24 8.41 2.37
C PHE A 214 5.43 8.63 3.28
N ALA A 215 5.28 9.52 4.26
CA ALA A 215 6.14 9.58 5.43
C ALA A 215 5.44 8.89 6.60
N TRP A 216 6.20 8.11 7.35
CA TRP A 216 5.76 7.58 8.63
C TRP A 216 6.53 8.33 9.71
N GLU A 217 5.83 9.13 10.47
CA GLU A 217 6.31 10.17 11.38
C GLU A 217 7.29 11.14 10.73
N LYS A 218 8.57 10.76 10.64
CA LYS A 218 9.66 11.59 10.09
C LYS A 218 10.40 10.92 8.93
N GLU A 219 10.16 9.62 8.73
CA GLU A 219 10.91 8.82 7.76
C GLU A 219 10.09 8.56 6.52
N THR A 220 10.65 8.89 5.36
CA THR A 220 9.96 8.77 4.08
C THR A 220 10.11 7.37 3.51
N LYS A 221 8.99 6.74 3.14
CA LYS A 221 8.96 5.56 2.28
C LYS A 221 8.73 6.01 0.84
N PRO A 222 9.75 5.94 -0.05
CA PRO A 222 9.66 6.53 -1.39
C PRO A 222 8.64 5.83 -2.30
N VAL A 223 8.51 4.51 -2.17
CA VAL A 223 7.61 3.70 -2.99
C VAL A 223 7.03 2.57 -2.13
N SER A 224 5.71 2.50 -2.07
CA SER A 224 4.98 1.37 -1.48
C SER A 224 3.85 0.97 -2.40
N SER A 225 3.93 -0.23 -2.95
CA SER A 225 2.78 -0.84 -3.62
C SER A 225 1.97 -1.65 -2.59
N SER A 226 0.66 -1.49 -2.63
CA SER A 226 -0.26 -1.99 -1.60
C SER A 226 -1.54 -2.52 -2.22
N LEU A 227 -2.08 -3.59 -1.61
CA LEU A 227 -3.39 -4.14 -1.91
C LEU A 227 -4.44 -3.43 -1.05
N ILE A 228 -5.35 -2.66 -1.64
CA ILE A 228 -6.34 -1.87 -0.91
C ILE A 228 -7.67 -2.60 -0.83
N GLY A 229 -8.21 -2.69 0.37
CA GLY A 229 -9.52 -3.29 0.65
C GLY A 229 -9.52 -4.82 0.72
N VAL A 230 -8.42 -5.51 0.41
CA VAL A 230 -8.31 -6.96 0.60
C VAL A 230 -8.39 -7.34 2.07
N SER A 231 -8.84 -8.56 2.39
CA SER A 231 -8.88 -9.02 3.78
C SER A 231 -7.49 -9.42 4.32
N PRO A 232 -7.29 -9.41 5.65
CA PRO A 232 -6.06 -9.92 6.26
C PRO A 232 -5.74 -11.36 5.85
N GLU A 233 -6.75 -12.23 5.82
CA GLU A 233 -6.61 -13.62 5.44
C GLU A 233 -6.23 -13.81 3.97
N PHE A 234 -6.61 -12.88 3.08
CA PHE A 234 -6.16 -12.89 1.68
C PHE A 234 -4.67 -12.64 1.54
N GLU A 235 -4.16 -11.56 2.14
CA GLU A 235 -2.71 -11.27 2.10
C GLU A 235 -1.90 -12.40 2.77
N MET A 236 -2.36 -12.87 3.93
CA MET A 236 -1.73 -14.01 4.63
C MET A 236 -1.68 -15.26 3.74
N ALA A 237 -2.79 -15.61 3.07
CA ALA A 237 -2.83 -16.78 2.18
C ALA A 237 -1.93 -16.62 0.96
N LEU A 238 -2.02 -15.46 0.29
CA LEU A 238 -1.27 -15.15 -0.92
C LEU A 238 0.24 -15.21 -0.66
N TYR A 239 0.70 -14.53 0.39
CA TYR A 239 2.12 -14.49 0.75
C TYR A 239 2.61 -15.85 1.26
N THR A 240 1.80 -16.60 2.02
CA THR A 240 2.16 -17.97 2.42
C THR A 240 2.31 -18.90 1.21
N MET A 241 1.40 -18.82 0.24
CA MET A 241 1.46 -19.62 -0.98
C MET A 241 2.69 -19.27 -1.82
N CYS A 242 2.96 -17.99 -2.04
CA CYS A 242 4.13 -17.53 -2.80
C CYS A 242 5.45 -17.90 -2.09
N PHE A 243 5.51 -17.73 -0.76
CA PHE A 243 6.66 -18.10 0.05
C PHE A 243 6.97 -19.61 -0.04
N LEU A 244 5.96 -20.46 0.15
CA LEU A 244 6.13 -21.93 0.08
C LEU A 244 6.23 -22.45 -1.36
N ASN A 245 5.85 -21.67 -2.38
CA ASN A 245 6.17 -21.99 -3.76
C ASN A 245 7.69 -22.04 -3.98
N GLY A 246 8.44 -21.19 -3.27
CA GLY A 246 9.90 -21.22 -3.19
C GLY A 246 10.62 -20.26 -4.13
N GLU A 247 9.91 -19.33 -4.76
CA GLU A 247 10.47 -18.29 -5.62
C GLU A 247 10.37 -16.92 -4.95
N GLU A 248 11.39 -16.08 -5.12
CA GLU A 248 11.39 -14.73 -4.55
C GLU A 248 10.46 -13.75 -5.28
N ALA A 249 10.22 -13.98 -6.58
CA ALA A 249 9.43 -13.12 -7.43
C ALA A 249 8.37 -13.95 -8.15
N ASN A 250 7.14 -13.91 -7.64
CA ASN A 250 6.03 -14.72 -8.15
C ASN A 250 5.11 -13.84 -8.99
N GLU A 251 5.21 -13.96 -10.31
CA GLU A 251 4.30 -13.23 -11.21
C GLU A 251 2.93 -13.90 -11.23
N VAL A 252 1.90 -13.17 -10.82
CA VAL A 252 0.55 -13.70 -10.61
C VAL A 252 -0.54 -12.72 -11.06
N GLN A 253 -1.68 -13.27 -11.42
CA GLN A 253 -2.92 -12.55 -11.64
C GLN A 253 -3.75 -12.52 -10.36
N LEU A 254 -4.19 -11.33 -9.95
CA LEU A 254 -5.10 -11.09 -8.82
C LEU A 254 -6.32 -10.34 -9.33
N GLY A 255 -7.41 -11.04 -9.64
CA GLY A 255 -8.58 -10.44 -10.26
C GLY A 255 -8.20 -9.70 -11.55
N PRO A 256 -8.40 -8.38 -11.64
CA PRO A 256 -8.01 -7.60 -12.82
C PRO A 256 -6.52 -7.18 -12.85
N TYR A 257 -5.74 -7.45 -11.79
CA TYR A 257 -4.37 -6.94 -11.64
C TYR A 257 -3.31 -8.01 -11.92
N ARG A 258 -2.33 -7.70 -12.76
CA ARG A 258 -1.11 -8.50 -12.91
C ARG A 258 0.00 -7.88 -12.07
N VAL A 259 0.52 -8.65 -11.10
CA VAL A 259 1.50 -8.19 -10.12
C VAL A 259 2.62 -9.21 -9.94
N ILE A 260 3.74 -8.77 -9.40
CA ILE A 260 4.79 -9.64 -8.90
C ILE A 260 4.68 -9.63 -7.38
N ILE A 261 4.41 -10.78 -6.77
CA ILE A 261 4.50 -10.92 -5.32
C ILE A 261 5.95 -11.22 -4.97
N LYS A 262 6.61 -10.25 -4.34
CA LYS A 262 7.95 -10.42 -3.79
C LYS A 262 7.84 -11.15 -2.46
N CYS A 263 8.63 -12.19 -2.26
CA CYS A 263 8.73 -12.92 -1.00
C CYS A 263 10.19 -13.19 -0.68
N PHE A 264 10.70 -12.57 0.39
CA PHE A 264 12.05 -12.80 0.86
C PHE A 264 12.00 -13.70 2.09
N ALA A 265 12.92 -14.66 2.14
CA ALA A 265 13.00 -15.62 3.25
C ALA A 265 14.10 -15.24 4.24
N ILE A 266 13.85 -15.51 5.52
CA ILE A 266 14.88 -15.50 6.57
C ILE A 266 15.13 -16.92 7.03
N GLY A 267 16.40 -17.32 7.10
CA GLY A 267 16.79 -18.70 7.39
C GLY A 267 16.84 -19.57 6.13
N ARG A 268 16.88 -20.90 6.31
CA ARG A 268 16.99 -21.88 5.23
C ARG A 268 16.21 -23.16 5.56
N GLY A 269 15.77 -23.87 4.52
CA GLY A 269 15.09 -25.16 4.63
C GLY A 269 13.75 -25.05 5.34
N ASP A 270 13.35 -26.11 6.05
CA ASP A 270 12.01 -26.20 6.68
C ASP A 270 11.78 -25.17 7.79
N ARG A 271 12.86 -24.58 8.34
CA ARG A 271 12.79 -23.54 9.38
C ARG A 271 12.83 -22.13 8.80
N ALA A 272 12.80 -21.99 7.47
CA ALA A 272 12.70 -20.69 6.82
C ALA A 272 11.40 -19.99 7.21
N LYS A 273 11.50 -18.69 7.42
CA LYS A 273 10.39 -17.81 7.77
C LYS A 273 10.26 -16.71 6.74
N ILE A 274 9.10 -16.08 6.70
CA ILE A 274 8.90 -14.94 5.82
C ILE A 274 9.61 -13.73 6.42
N GLY A 275 10.46 -13.10 5.62
CA GLY A 275 11.13 -11.85 5.94
C GLY A 275 10.25 -10.69 5.54
N THR A 276 10.26 -10.35 4.25
CA THR A 276 9.35 -9.33 3.69
C THR A 276 8.55 -9.89 2.53
N SER A 277 7.34 -9.38 2.35
CA SER A 277 6.46 -9.79 1.28
C SER A 277 5.52 -8.65 0.90
N PHE A 278 5.43 -8.36 -0.39
CA PHE A 278 4.61 -7.25 -0.88
C PHE A 278 4.34 -7.39 -2.38
N PRO A 279 3.26 -6.77 -2.90
CA PRO A 279 3.03 -6.70 -4.34
C PRO A 279 3.98 -5.67 -4.98
N GLU A 280 4.42 -5.94 -6.19
CA GLU A 280 5.11 -4.99 -7.06
C GLU A 280 4.37 -4.93 -8.41
N ALA A 281 4.24 -3.73 -8.96
CA ALA A 281 3.62 -3.56 -10.28
C ALA A 281 4.47 -4.22 -11.38
N CYS A 282 3.84 -5.03 -12.24
CA CYS A 282 4.54 -5.64 -13.36
C CYS A 282 5.13 -4.60 -14.34
N PRO A 283 6.28 -4.91 -14.95
CA PRO A 283 6.73 -4.20 -16.15
C PRO A 283 5.69 -4.28 -17.28
N LEU A 284 5.72 -3.32 -18.20
CA LEU A 284 4.92 -3.42 -19.43
C LEU A 284 5.42 -4.59 -20.27
N THR A 285 4.51 -5.37 -20.87
CA THR A 285 4.90 -6.33 -21.91
C THR A 285 5.42 -5.59 -23.15
N GLU A 286 6.14 -6.29 -24.03
CA GLU A 286 6.63 -5.70 -25.28
C GLU A 286 5.51 -5.12 -26.13
N ASP A 287 4.40 -5.86 -26.31
CA ASP A 287 3.23 -5.40 -27.07
C ASP A 287 2.57 -4.16 -26.45
N GLN A 288 2.48 -4.12 -25.12
CA GLN A 288 1.94 -2.97 -24.39
C GLN A 288 2.87 -1.77 -24.51
N ALA A 289 4.18 -1.97 -24.37
CA ALA A 289 5.17 -0.91 -24.55
C ALA A 289 5.12 -0.37 -25.98
N ALA A 290 5.07 -1.25 -26.99
CA ALA A 290 4.92 -0.89 -28.40
C ALA A 290 3.62 -0.10 -28.64
N THR A 291 2.49 -0.54 -28.10
CA THR A 291 1.20 0.16 -28.21
C THR A 291 1.27 1.56 -27.57
N LYS A 292 1.88 1.67 -26.38
CA LYS A 292 2.02 2.95 -25.67
C LYS A 292 2.95 3.91 -26.42
N ILE A 293 4.02 3.39 -27.03
CA ILE A 293 4.92 4.14 -27.90
C ILE A 293 4.16 4.61 -29.15
N GLN A 294 3.45 3.72 -29.84
CA GLN A 294 2.65 4.05 -31.02
C GLN A 294 1.59 5.11 -30.72
N ALA A 295 0.87 5.00 -29.59
CA ALA A 295 -0.13 5.97 -29.16
C ALA A 295 0.50 7.36 -28.92
N ARG A 296 1.68 7.42 -28.28
CA ARG A 296 2.44 8.67 -28.12
C ARG A 296 2.84 9.27 -29.47
N PHE A 297 3.35 8.45 -30.39
CA PHE A 297 3.71 8.91 -31.75
C PHE A 297 2.48 9.41 -32.53
N ARG A 298 1.34 8.72 -32.43
CA ARG A 298 0.08 9.16 -33.04
C ARG A 298 -0.39 10.49 -32.43
N GLY A 299 -0.34 10.64 -31.10
CA GLY A 299 -0.68 11.88 -30.41
C GLY A 299 0.25 13.06 -30.73
N LEU A 300 1.54 12.79 -30.94
CA LEU A 300 2.50 13.78 -31.43
C LEU A 300 2.15 14.22 -32.86
N LYS A 301 1.88 13.26 -33.76
CA LYS A 301 1.49 13.55 -35.15
C LYS A 301 0.17 14.33 -35.24
N THR A 302 -0.83 14.02 -34.43
CA THR A 302 -2.08 14.79 -34.40
C THR A 302 -1.87 16.20 -33.88
N ARG A 303 -0.98 16.40 -32.89
CA ARG A 303 -0.62 17.74 -32.40
C ARG A 303 0.16 18.57 -33.42
N THR A 304 1.07 17.95 -34.17
CA THR A 304 1.81 18.65 -35.23
C THR A 304 0.95 18.97 -36.45
N ASN A 305 -0.09 18.18 -36.69
CA ASN A 305 -1.00 18.34 -37.83
C ASN A 305 -2.30 19.08 -37.46
N ALA A 306 -2.48 19.50 -36.21
CA ALA A 306 -3.62 20.29 -35.81
C ALA A 306 -3.49 21.71 -36.39
N PRO A 307 -4.45 22.19 -37.19
CA PRO A 307 -4.43 23.56 -37.68
C PRO A 307 -4.46 24.52 -36.48
N THR A 308 -3.60 25.54 -36.49
CA THR A 308 -3.61 26.61 -35.51
C THR A 308 -5.00 27.24 -35.50
N PRO A 309 -5.69 27.36 -34.36
CA PRO A 309 -7.00 28.00 -34.34
C PRO A 309 -6.83 29.46 -34.75
N VAL A 310 -7.20 29.78 -35.99
CA VAL A 310 -7.30 31.15 -36.46
C VAL A 310 -8.57 31.72 -35.82
N SER A 311 -8.39 32.59 -34.83
CA SER A 311 -9.49 33.39 -34.27
C SER A 311 -10.05 34.31 -35.36
N THR A 312 -11.15 33.93 -36.00
CA THR A 312 -11.87 34.77 -36.98
C THR A 312 -12.99 35.60 -36.35
N THR A 313 -13.09 35.66 -35.02
CA THR A 313 -13.99 36.62 -34.35
C THR A 313 -13.27 37.96 -34.18
N PRO A 314 -13.81 39.07 -34.72
CA PRO A 314 -13.29 40.40 -34.44
C PRO A 314 -13.31 40.66 -32.94
N GLN A 315 -12.17 41.05 -32.36
CA GLN A 315 -12.16 41.55 -30.98
C GLN A 315 -13.07 42.77 -30.89
N PRO A 316 -13.98 42.86 -29.90
CA PRO A 316 -14.71 44.09 -29.66
C PRO A 316 -13.72 45.20 -29.29
N PRO A 317 -13.97 46.46 -29.70
CA PRO A 317 -13.05 47.56 -29.46
C PRO A 317 -12.85 47.76 -27.95
N ARG A 318 -11.58 48.01 -27.56
CA ARG A 318 -11.22 48.34 -26.18
C ARG A 318 -11.95 49.63 -25.75
N PRO A 319 -12.54 49.68 -24.55
CA PRO A 319 -13.05 50.93 -24.01
C PRO A 319 -11.95 51.98 -23.90
N ALA A 320 -12.28 53.22 -24.25
CA ALA A 320 -11.42 54.39 -24.10
C ALA A 320 -10.94 54.56 -22.65
N GLY A 321 -9.72 55.09 -22.50
CA GLY A 321 -9.02 55.24 -21.23
C GLY A 321 -9.83 55.98 -20.15
N ASN A 322 -9.65 55.55 -18.90
CA ASN A 322 -10.21 56.23 -17.75
C ASN A 322 -9.35 57.49 -17.43
N PRO A 323 -9.96 58.66 -17.17
CA PRO A 323 -9.32 59.98 -17.29
C PRO A 323 -8.75 60.55 -15.97
N TRP A 324 -8.35 59.72 -15.01
CA TRP A 324 -7.76 60.19 -13.76
C TRP A 324 -6.39 59.56 -13.54
N GLY A 325 -5.36 60.37 -13.72
CA GLY A 325 -3.97 59.96 -13.59
C GLY A 325 -3.57 59.63 -12.14
N GLN A 326 -2.86 58.53 -11.99
CA GLN A 326 -1.73 58.44 -11.07
C GLN A 326 -0.57 57.76 -11.81
N GLN A 327 0.61 58.38 -11.73
CA GLN A 327 1.87 57.88 -12.28
C GLN A 327 2.23 56.50 -11.68
N PRO A 328 2.94 55.63 -12.42
CA PRO A 328 3.46 54.41 -11.82
C PRO A 328 4.53 54.76 -10.78
N ALA A 329 4.32 54.27 -9.55
CA ALA A 329 5.33 54.32 -8.51
C ALA A 329 6.59 53.56 -8.96
N ALA A 330 7.74 54.19 -8.74
CA ALA A 330 9.05 53.64 -9.04
C ALA A 330 9.26 52.26 -8.39
N ALA A 331 9.94 51.38 -9.12
CA ALA A 331 10.41 50.10 -8.61
C ALA A 331 11.29 50.34 -7.36
N ALA A 332 10.96 49.66 -6.27
CA ALA A 332 11.78 49.66 -5.06
C ALA A 332 13.16 49.03 -5.36
N PRO A 333 14.26 49.58 -4.81
CA PRO A 333 15.58 49.01 -5.02
C PRO A 333 15.69 47.65 -4.30
N ALA A 334 16.35 46.70 -4.95
CA ALA A 334 16.67 45.40 -4.38
C ALA A 334 17.56 45.56 -3.12
N PRO A 335 17.37 44.72 -2.09
CA PRO A 335 18.23 44.75 -0.90
C PRO A 335 19.67 44.34 -1.26
N PRO A 336 20.67 44.81 -0.49
CA PRO A 336 22.08 44.56 -0.79
C PRO A 336 22.40 43.06 -0.74
N ARG A 337 23.22 42.61 -1.69
CA ARG A 337 23.77 41.26 -1.72
C ARG A 337 24.76 41.09 -0.57
N ASP A 338 24.48 40.13 0.30
CA ASP A 338 25.43 39.66 1.30
C ASP A 338 26.59 38.95 0.59
N ALA A 339 27.82 39.40 0.82
CA ALA A 339 29.01 39.02 0.06
C ALA A 339 29.65 37.70 0.53
N SER A 340 28.89 36.82 1.20
CA SER A 340 29.40 35.60 1.84
C SER A 340 28.91 34.28 1.22
N ASN A 341 28.17 34.28 0.11
CA ASN A 341 27.76 33.03 -0.56
C ASN A 341 27.74 33.13 -2.10
N PRO A 342 28.79 32.67 -2.82
CA PRO A 342 28.87 32.75 -4.29
C PRO A 342 27.99 31.73 -5.03
N TRP A 343 27.34 30.80 -4.33
CA TRP A 343 26.52 29.75 -4.92
C TRP A 343 25.14 29.77 -4.29
N GLY A 344 24.22 30.50 -4.93
CA GLY A 344 22.84 30.68 -4.48
C GLY A 344 22.04 29.37 -4.39
N GLN A 345 22.14 28.70 -3.25
CA GLN A 345 21.13 27.76 -2.78
C GLN A 345 20.28 28.49 -1.74
N GLN A 346 19.02 28.74 -2.08
CA GLN A 346 18.03 29.00 -1.04
C GLN A 346 17.95 27.74 -0.18
N ALA A 347 18.22 27.87 1.11
CA ALA A 347 17.90 26.82 2.07
C ALA A 347 16.41 26.48 1.90
N PRO A 348 16.03 25.19 1.79
CA PRO A 348 14.61 24.84 1.75
C PRO A 348 13.97 25.39 3.02
N ALA A 349 12.83 26.09 2.85
CA ALA A 349 12.05 26.56 3.98
C ALA A 349 11.80 25.38 4.93
N ALA A 350 12.09 25.57 6.21
CA ALA A 350 11.76 24.60 7.23
C ALA A 350 10.25 24.31 7.15
N PRO A 351 9.80 23.04 7.06
CA PRO A 351 8.38 22.77 7.14
C PRO A 351 7.92 23.07 8.57
N ALA A 352 7.33 24.24 8.76
CA ALA A 352 6.56 24.56 9.97
C ALA A 352 5.18 23.90 9.85
N SER A 353 5.02 22.83 10.63
CA SER A 353 3.81 22.17 11.12
C SER A 353 2.47 22.57 10.49
N ARG A 354 1.81 21.60 9.85
CA ARG A 354 0.35 21.44 9.95
C ARG A 354 -0.02 19.96 10.07
N PRO A 355 -0.92 19.60 10.99
CA PRO A 355 -1.88 18.54 10.75
C PRO A 355 -2.92 19.13 9.78
N ALA A 356 -2.80 18.85 8.48
CA ALA A 356 -3.78 19.28 7.50
C ALA A 356 -4.76 18.13 7.26
N GLY A 357 -6.01 18.34 7.70
CA GLY A 357 -7.14 17.50 7.30
C GLY A 357 -7.12 16.09 7.85
N ASN A 358 -7.03 15.89 9.17
CA ASN A 358 -7.55 14.65 9.75
C ASN A 358 -9.09 14.75 9.83
N PRO A 359 -9.87 14.18 8.89
CA PRO A 359 -11.34 14.19 8.98
C PRO A 359 -11.83 13.40 10.20
N TRP A 360 -10.95 12.64 10.86
CA TRP A 360 -11.26 11.75 11.97
C TRP A 360 -11.19 12.42 13.36
N GLY A 361 -10.74 13.69 13.43
CA GLY A 361 -10.49 14.38 14.70
C GLY A 361 -9.25 13.83 15.43
N THR A 362 -8.76 14.56 16.43
CA THR A 362 -7.53 14.21 17.18
C THR A 362 -7.72 13.09 18.22
N GLN A 363 -8.64 12.15 17.98
CA GLN A 363 -8.82 11.03 18.91
C GLN A 363 -7.63 10.08 18.81
N ASP A 364 -7.03 9.82 19.97
CA ASP A 364 -5.95 8.85 20.13
C ASP A 364 -6.42 7.47 19.64
N LEU A 365 -5.51 6.64 19.11
CA LEU A 365 -5.86 5.32 18.55
C LEU A 365 -6.61 4.46 19.60
N GLN A 366 -6.30 4.67 20.88
CA GLN A 366 -6.95 4.03 22.04
C GLN A 366 -8.42 4.45 22.25
N ASP A 367 -8.82 5.64 21.82
CA ASP A 367 -10.18 6.16 21.98
C ASP A 367 -11.12 5.78 20.82
N ALA A 368 -10.56 5.40 19.67
CA ALA A 368 -11.31 5.03 18.47
C ALA A 368 -11.57 3.51 18.33
N LEU A 369 -10.97 2.69 19.20
CA LEU A 369 -11.16 1.23 19.25
C LEU A 369 -12.19 0.88 20.35
N PRO A 370 -12.96 -0.22 20.20
CA PRO A 370 -13.81 -0.70 21.28
C PRO A 370 -12.94 -0.97 22.52
N LYS A 371 -13.18 -0.20 23.59
CA LYS A 371 -12.44 -0.33 24.86
C LYS A 371 -12.50 -1.77 25.36
N LYS A 372 -11.34 -2.38 25.65
CA LYS A 372 -11.24 -3.71 26.27
C LYS A 372 -12.17 -3.71 27.50
N GLN A 373 -13.24 -4.52 27.47
CA GLN A 373 -14.01 -4.79 28.68
C GLN A 373 -13.09 -5.59 29.59
N GLN A 374 -12.60 -4.93 30.65
CA GLN A 374 -11.94 -5.61 31.75
C GLN A 374 -12.96 -6.55 32.40
N HIS A 375 -12.71 -7.85 32.30
CA HIS A 375 -13.39 -8.89 33.06
C HIS A 375 -12.40 -9.57 33.98
#